data_AF-A0A7J9MYG9-F1
#
_entry.id   AF-A0A7J9MYG9-F1
#
_cell.length_a   1.000
_cell.length_b   1.000
_cell.length_c   1.000
_cell.angle_alpha   90.00
_cell.angle_beta   90.00
_cell.angle_gamma   90.00
#
_symmetry.space_group_name_H-M   'P 1'
#
loop_
_entity.id
_entity.type
_entity.pdbx_description
1 polymer ?
#
loop_
_entity_poly.entity_id
_entity_poly.type
_entity_poly.pdbx_seq_one_letter_code
_entity_poly.pdbx_strand_id
1 'polypeptide(L)'
;MLKKEEEMLAAIREKHLEEGEKEFSQAILDDRTKKAEAWHRDAATRARYTKPAPPITCATFAQDVIEGRANVSLAHDHKHQPMIFGPQSLIGGSFTSERERMAAQAFQPFHRVPTISIEEAGLKEMEMMNNWKERNAKMFEEANSAWYKDRPKLRPSEDDEDDDDAQEKARAWDDWKDYNPRGAGNKKLTPCG
;
A
#
# COMPACT_ATOMS: atom_id res chain seq x y z
N MET A 1 35.85 -24.98 -13.40
CA MET A 1 35.60 -23.56 -13.05
C MET A 1 36.92 -22.86 -12.75
N LEU A 2 37.67 -23.28 -11.72
CA LEU A 2 38.97 -22.70 -11.33
C LEU A 2 40.00 -22.54 -12.47
N LYS A 3 40.21 -23.56 -13.31
CA LYS A 3 41.21 -23.49 -14.40
C LYS A 3 40.95 -22.36 -15.42
N LYS A 4 39.68 -22.07 -15.72
CA LYS A 4 39.31 -20.99 -16.66
C LYS A 4 39.51 -19.60 -16.06
N GLU A 5 39.32 -19.48 -14.75
CA GLU A 5 39.55 -18.25 -14.01
C GLU A 5 41.06 -17.98 -13.86
N GLU A 6 41.85 -19.02 -13.61
CA GLU A 6 43.31 -18.96 -13.58
C GLU A 6 43.90 -18.55 -14.95
N GLU A 7 43.39 -19.10 -16.05
CA GLU A 7 43.77 -18.71 -17.42
C GLU A 7 43.41 -17.24 -17.73
N MET A 8 42.22 -16.78 -17.33
CA MET A 8 41.84 -15.37 -17.48
C MET A 8 42.76 -14.44 -16.68
N LEU A 9 43.09 -14.79 -15.44
CA LEU A 9 43.99 -14.00 -14.60
C LEU A 9 45.43 -14.01 -15.10
N ALA A 10 45.87 -15.10 -15.75
CA ALA A 10 47.16 -15.16 -16.42
C ALA A 10 47.19 -14.20 -17.62
N ALA A 11 46.16 -14.21 -18.47
CA ALA A 11 46.06 -13.32 -19.62
C ALA A 11 46.00 -11.82 -19.22
N ILE A 12 45.34 -11.49 -18.10
CA ILE A 12 45.32 -10.12 -17.57
C ILE A 12 46.71 -9.69 -17.08
N ARG A 13 47.44 -10.58 -16.41
CA ARG A 13 48.80 -10.31 -15.94
C ARG A 13 49.79 -10.15 -17.09
N GLU A 14 49.64 -10.93 -18.15
CA GLU A 14 50.45 -10.83 -19.37
C GLU A 14 50.26 -9.48 -20.06
N LYS A 15 49.00 -9.06 -20.27
CA LYS A 15 48.70 -7.73 -20.83
C LYS A 15 49.20 -6.57 -19.97
N HIS A 16 49.13 -6.73 -18.66
CA HIS A 16 49.65 -5.73 -17.71
C HIS A 16 51.18 -5.59 -17.79
N LEU A 17 51.90 -6.66 -18.14
CA LEU A 17 53.35 -6.64 -18.36
C LEU A 17 53.73 -6.04 -19.74
N GLU A 18 52.89 -6.23 -20.76
CA GLU A 18 53.13 -5.74 -22.12
C GLU A 18 52.84 -4.25 -22.29
N GLU A 19 51.72 -3.76 -21.75
CA GLU A 19 51.24 -2.37 -21.97
C GLU A 19 51.61 -1.43 -20.81
N GLY A 20 52.14 -1.95 -19.70
CA GLY A 20 52.45 -1.17 -18.50
C GLY A 20 51.20 -0.74 -17.71
N GLU A 21 51.34 -0.63 -16.37
CA GLU A 21 50.17 -0.52 -15.46
C GLU A 21 49.24 0.66 -15.76
N LYS A 22 49.80 1.79 -16.21
CA LYS A 22 49.06 3.04 -16.46
C LYS A 22 48.25 3.00 -17.75
N GLU A 23 48.81 2.46 -18.83
CA GLU A 23 48.12 2.41 -20.12
C GLU A 23 47.03 1.34 -20.10
N PHE A 24 47.32 0.20 -19.46
CA PHE A 24 46.33 -0.87 -19.26
C PHE A 24 45.14 -0.42 -18.40
N SER A 25 45.40 0.29 -17.29
CA SER A 25 44.32 0.81 -16.44
C SER A 25 43.50 1.90 -17.15
N GLN A 26 44.13 2.76 -17.95
CA GLN A 26 43.46 3.75 -18.76
C GLN A 26 42.60 3.10 -19.86
N ALA A 27 43.11 2.07 -20.55
CA ALA A 27 42.36 1.30 -21.54
C ALA A 27 41.12 0.63 -20.95
N ILE A 28 41.22 0.05 -19.74
CA ILE A 28 40.06 -0.53 -19.03
C ILE A 28 39.02 0.54 -18.69
N LEU A 29 39.45 1.71 -18.24
CA LEU A 29 38.54 2.81 -17.93
C LEU A 29 37.82 3.30 -19.20
N ASP A 30 38.54 3.45 -20.31
CA ASP A 30 37.98 3.84 -21.60
C ASP A 30 37.02 2.80 -22.17
N ASP A 31 37.28 1.51 -21.98
CA ASP A 31 36.35 0.45 -22.38
C ASP A 31 35.08 0.45 -21.51
N ARG A 32 35.21 0.72 -20.21
CA ARG A 32 34.06 0.87 -19.32
C ARG A 32 33.19 2.07 -19.70
N THR A 33 33.80 3.21 -20.03
CA THR A 33 33.05 4.40 -20.46
C THR A 33 32.34 4.15 -21.78
N LYS A 34 33.02 3.58 -22.79
CA LYS A 34 32.40 3.20 -24.07
C LYS A 34 31.23 2.23 -23.88
N LYS A 35 31.37 1.23 -23.00
CA LYS A 35 30.30 0.27 -22.72
C LYS A 35 29.10 0.91 -22.04
N ALA A 36 29.35 1.82 -21.09
CA ALA A 36 28.29 2.58 -20.44
C ALA A 36 27.56 3.50 -21.43
N GLU A 37 28.30 4.22 -22.27
CA GLU A 37 27.75 5.08 -23.32
C GLU A 37 26.91 4.30 -24.33
N ALA A 38 27.43 3.16 -24.82
CA ALA A 38 26.69 2.28 -25.73
C ALA A 38 25.39 1.79 -25.10
N TRP A 39 25.42 1.41 -23.82
CA TRP A 39 24.23 0.98 -23.10
C TRP A 39 23.19 2.10 -22.95
N HIS A 40 23.62 3.31 -22.60
CA HIS A 40 22.73 4.48 -22.54
C HIS A 40 22.13 4.81 -23.90
N ARG A 41 22.93 4.71 -24.98
CA ARG A 41 22.49 4.95 -26.35
C ARG A 41 21.48 3.90 -26.81
N ASP A 42 21.73 2.63 -26.51
CA ASP A 42 20.83 1.51 -26.82
C ASP A 42 19.54 1.60 -26.00
N ALA A 43 19.64 1.93 -24.71
CA ALA A 43 18.48 2.15 -23.85
C ALA A 43 17.63 3.31 -24.35
N ALA A 44 18.24 4.44 -24.73
CA ALA A 44 17.54 5.59 -25.30
C ALA A 44 16.88 5.27 -26.64
N THR A 45 17.52 4.44 -27.48
CA THR A 45 16.96 3.99 -28.75
C THR A 45 15.78 3.04 -28.50
N ARG A 46 15.96 2.07 -27.60
CA ARG A 46 14.92 1.11 -27.21
C ARG A 46 13.71 1.82 -26.60
N ALA A 47 13.93 2.81 -25.74
CA ALA A 47 12.86 3.60 -25.10
C ALA A 47 11.91 4.28 -26.11
N ARG A 48 12.42 4.69 -27.28
CA ARG A 48 11.60 5.30 -28.34
C ARG A 48 10.61 4.32 -28.99
N TYR A 49 10.94 3.04 -28.99
CA TYR A 49 10.13 2.00 -29.64
C TYR A 49 9.42 1.08 -28.64
N THR A 50 9.85 1.05 -27.37
CA THR A 50 9.11 0.38 -26.29
C THR A 50 7.89 1.21 -25.95
N LYS A 51 6.74 0.81 -26.47
CA LYS A 51 5.47 1.26 -25.93
C LYS A 51 5.26 0.53 -24.60
N PRO A 52 5.12 1.23 -23.45
CA PRO A 52 4.69 0.55 -22.24
C PRO A 52 3.35 -0.13 -22.55
N ALA A 53 3.19 -1.37 -22.08
CA ALA A 53 1.88 -2.01 -22.15
C ALA A 53 0.88 -1.05 -21.49
N PRO A 54 -0.26 -0.74 -22.16
CA PRO A 54 -1.25 0.14 -21.57
C PRO A 54 -1.61 -0.42 -20.19
N PRO A 55 -1.66 0.41 -19.14
CA PRO A 55 -2.04 -0.07 -17.82
C PRO A 55 -3.41 -0.73 -17.95
N ILE A 56 -3.49 -2.01 -17.60
CA ILE A 56 -4.77 -2.73 -17.58
C ILE A 56 -5.55 -2.11 -16.44
N THR A 57 -6.48 -1.20 -16.78
CA THR A 57 -7.38 -0.61 -15.80
C THR A 57 -8.33 -1.69 -15.26
N CYS A 58 -8.84 -1.52 -14.04
CA CYS A 58 -9.83 -2.45 -13.47
C CYS A 58 -11.02 -2.68 -14.41
N ALA A 59 -11.47 -1.63 -15.12
CA ALA A 59 -12.57 -1.73 -16.07
C ALA A 59 -12.25 -2.65 -17.25
N THR A 60 -11.06 -2.51 -17.86
CA THR A 60 -10.62 -3.35 -18.97
C THR A 60 -10.35 -4.79 -18.55
N PHE A 61 -9.78 -5.01 -17.35
CA PHE A 61 -9.57 -6.37 -16.83
C PHE A 61 -10.90 -7.08 -16.56
N ALA A 62 -11.85 -6.40 -15.92
CA ALA A 62 -13.18 -6.96 -15.66
C ALA A 62 -13.91 -7.33 -16.97
N GLN A 63 -13.78 -6.49 -18.00
CA GLN A 63 -14.32 -6.77 -19.33
C GLN A 63 -13.65 -8.00 -19.97
N ASP A 64 -12.33 -8.12 -19.92
CA ASP A 64 -11.60 -9.28 -20.46
C ASP A 64 -11.91 -10.58 -19.70
N VAL A 65 -12.20 -10.51 -18.40
CA VAL A 65 -12.69 -11.64 -17.60
C VAL A 65 -14.08 -12.08 -18.07
N ILE A 66 -14.98 -11.13 -18.30
CA ILE A 66 -16.34 -11.40 -18.80
C ILE A 66 -16.28 -11.97 -20.24
N GLU A 67 -15.37 -11.45 -21.07
CA GLU A 67 -15.18 -11.86 -22.47
C GLU A 67 -14.31 -13.12 -22.61
N GLY A 68 -13.86 -13.72 -21.49
CA GLY A 68 -13.10 -14.97 -21.46
C GLY A 68 -11.66 -14.87 -21.97
N ARG A 69 -11.14 -13.65 -22.18
CA ARG A 69 -9.76 -13.40 -22.59
C ARG A 69 -8.78 -13.42 -21.42
N ALA A 70 -9.27 -13.26 -20.19
CA ALA A 70 -8.47 -13.28 -18.96
C ALA A 70 -9.12 -14.15 -17.88
N ASN A 71 -8.28 -14.84 -17.08
CA ASN A 71 -8.75 -15.60 -15.91
C ASN A 71 -8.60 -14.73 -14.65
N VAL A 72 -9.59 -14.79 -13.75
CA VAL A 72 -9.56 -14.08 -12.44
C VAL A 72 -8.37 -14.53 -11.58
N SER A 73 -7.91 -15.77 -11.78
CA SER A 73 -6.73 -16.34 -11.11
C SER A 73 -5.40 -15.98 -11.77
N LEU A 74 -5.42 -15.32 -12.94
CA LEU A 74 -4.22 -14.76 -13.55
C LEU A 74 -3.88 -13.48 -12.78
N ALA A 75 -3.35 -13.63 -11.56
CA ALA A 75 -2.67 -12.57 -10.85
C ALA A 75 -1.69 -11.96 -11.85
N HIS A 76 -1.93 -10.72 -12.23
CA HIS A 76 -0.97 -10.02 -13.04
C HIS A 76 0.20 -9.78 -12.10
N ASP A 77 1.24 -10.61 -12.17
CA ASP A 77 2.47 -10.46 -11.38
C ASP A 77 3.14 -9.13 -11.75
N HIS A 78 2.60 -8.03 -11.26
CA HIS A 78 3.32 -6.78 -11.18
C HIS A 78 4.27 -6.95 -10.02
N LYS A 79 5.41 -7.59 -10.34
CA LYS A 79 6.59 -7.57 -9.50
C LYS A 79 6.92 -6.11 -9.28
N HIS A 80 6.48 -5.58 -8.14
CA HIS A 80 6.94 -4.30 -7.64
C HIS A 80 8.42 -4.50 -7.35
N GLN A 81 9.27 -4.23 -8.35
CA GLN A 81 10.68 -4.06 -8.07
C GLN A 81 10.74 -2.89 -7.09
N PRO A 82 11.33 -3.07 -5.89
CA PRO A 82 11.51 -1.96 -4.99
C PRO A 82 12.25 -0.88 -5.77
N MET A 83 11.63 0.29 -5.89
CA MET A 83 12.19 1.41 -6.64
C MET A 83 13.43 1.87 -5.86
N ILE A 84 14.59 1.31 -6.17
CA ILE A 84 15.86 1.83 -5.68
C ILE A 84 16.06 3.13 -6.45
N PHE A 85 15.94 4.27 -5.75
CA PHE A 85 16.15 5.59 -6.32
C PHE A 85 17.65 5.91 -6.36
N GLY A 86 18.15 6.32 -7.53
CA GLY A 86 19.57 6.59 -7.76
C GLY A 86 19.95 6.53 -9.24
N PRO A 87 21.23 6.78 -9.58
CA PRO A 87 21.72 6.59 -10.94
C PRO A 87 21.77 5.08 -11.30
N GLN A 88 21.39 4.75 -12.53
CA GLN A 88 21.24 3.36 -13.00
C GLN A 88 22.53 2.53 -12.88
N SER A 89 23.70 3.17 -12.93
CA SER A 89 25.02 2.55 -12.72
C SER A 89 25.19 1.94 -11.33
N LEU A 90 24.44 2.43 -10.34
CA LEU A 90 24.46 1.98 -8.94
C LEU A 90 23.33 1.02 -8.61
N ILE A 91 22.17 1.15 -9.26
CA ILE A 91 20.96 0.36 -9.00
C ILE A 91 21.04 -1.05 -9.63
N GLY A 92 21.70 -1.16 -10.79
CA GLY A 92 21.79 -2.43 -11.53
C GLY A 92 23.03 -3.27 -11.20
N GLY A 93 23.94 -2.78 -10.35
CA GLY A 93 25.20 -3.45 -9.99
C GLY A 93 25.18 -3.99 -8.56
N SER A 94 26.15 -4.86 -8.21
CA SER A 94 26.39 -5.21 -6.80
C SER A 94 27.04 -4.03 -6.08
N PHE A 95 26.60 -3.71 -4.86
CA PHE A 95 27.21 -2.67 -4.03
C PHE A 95 28.57 -3.14 -3.51
N THR A 96 29.62 -2.97 -4.31
CA THR A 96 30.98 -3.43 -3.97
C THR A 96 31.72 -2.47 -3.06
N SER A 97 31.41 -1.16 -3.13
CA SER A 97 32.09 -0.13 -2.34
C SER A 97 31.16 0.63 -1.39
N GLU A 98 31.73 1.16 -0.30
CA GLU A 98 30.99 1.98 0.68
C GLU A 98 30.52 3.31 0.07
N ARG A 99 31.34 3.91 -0.80
CA ARG A 99 30.99 5.11 -1.58
C ARG A 99 29.73 4.88 -2.42
N GLU A 100 29.62 3.71 -3.05
CA GLU A 100 28.44 3.36 -3.84
C GLU A 100 27.18 3.25 -2.97
N ARG A 101 27.30 2.70 -1.75
CA ARG A 101 26.18 2.64 -0.80
C ARG A 101 25.71 4.02 -0.35
N MET A 102 26.64 4.94 -0.05
CA MET A 102 26.29 6.31 0.30
C MET A 102 25.63 7.06 -0.87
N ALA A 103 26.12 6.86 -2.10
CA ALA A 103 25.55 7.48 -3.29
C ALA A 103 24.12 6.99 -3.59
N ALA A 104 23.82 5.71 -3.33
CA ALA A 104 22.47 5.15 -3.44
C ALA A 104 21.49 5.67 -2.37
N GLN A 105 22.00 6.21 -1.25
CA GLN A 105 21.19 6.82 -0.21
C GLN A 105 20.96 8.32 -0.43
N ALA A 106 21.85 9.00 -1.16
CA ALA A 106 21.79 10.45 -1.37
C ALA A 106 20.54 10.93 -2.12
N PHE A 107 19.94 10.07 -2.96
CA PHE A 107 18.78 10.40 -3.79
C PHE A 107 17.50 9.66 -3.39
N GLN A 108 17.38 9.26 -2.13
CA GLN A 108 16.17 8.60 -1.65
C GLN A 108 15.04 9.61 -1.37
N PRO A 109 13.77 9.21 -1.59
CA PRO A 109 12.62 9.99 -1.13
C PRO A 109 12.69 10.23 0.39
N PHE A 110 12.42 11.45 0.85
CA PHE A 110 12.38 11.81 2.28
C PHE A 110 11.29 11.03 3.06
N HIS A 111 10.28 10.51 2.36
CA HIS A 111 9.20 9.72 2.93
C HIS A 111 9.36 8.26 2.55
N ARG A 112 9.06 7.36 3.49
CA ARG A 112 9.03 5.91 3.25
C ARG A 112 7.91 5.61 2.26
N VAL A 113 8.27 5.11 1.08
CA VAL A 113 7.30 4.62 0.12
C VAL A 113 6.74 3.27 0.58
N PRO A 114 5.45 2.98 0.33
CA PRO A 114 4.90 1.65 0.58
C PRO A 114 5.70 0.59 -0.19
N THR A 115 6.09 -0.47 0.51
CA THR A 115 6.74 -1.65 -0.10
C THR A 115 5.72 -2.70 -0.56
N ILE A 116 4.46 -2.51 -0.18
CA ILE A 116 3.35 -3.41 -0.48
C ILE A 116 2.78 -3.10 -1.87
N SER A 117 2.44 -4.13 -2.64
CA SER A 117 1.77 -3.95 -3.93
C SER A 117 0.32 -3.50 -3.74
N ILE A 118 -0.29 -2.97 -4.79
CA ILE A 118 -1.70 -2.55 -4.78
C ILE A 118 -2.61 -3.75 -4.54
N GLU A 119 -2.32 -4.90 -5.15
CA GLU A 119 -3.05 -6.14 -4.93
C GLU A 119 -2.93 -6.64 -3.49
N GLU A 120 -1.72 -6.66 -2.94
CA GLU A 120 -1.46 -7.10 -1.57
C GLU A 120 -2.14 -6.16 -0.56
N ALA A 121 -2.17 -4.85 -0.84
CA ALA A 121 -2.94 -3.88 -0.06
C ALA A 121 -4.45 -4.17 -0.12
N GLY A 122 -4.98 -4.51 -1.30
CA GLY A 122 -6.40 -4.86 -1.48
C GLY A 122 -6.80 -6.12 -0.71
N LEU A 123 -5.95 -7.16 -0.72
CA LEU A 123 -6.18 -8.37 0.08
C LEU A 123 -6.19 -8.08 1.58
N LYS A 124 -5.24 -7.26 2.05
CA LYS A 124 -5.15 -6.84 3.45
C LYS A 124 -6.37 -6.01 3.87
N GLU A 125 -6.92 -5.19 2.98
CA GLU A 125 -8.16 -4.45 3.23
C GLU A 125 -9.37 -5.38 3.38
N MET A 126 -9.50 -6.39 2.51
CA MET A 126 -10.55 -7.41 2.66
C MET A 126 -10.44 -8.17 3.98
N GLU A 127 -9.23 -8.54 4.38
CA GLU A 127 -8.99 -9.20 5.68
C GLU A 127 -9.39 -8.32 6.86
N MET A 128 -9.03 -7.04 6.84
CA MET A 128 -9.44 -6.08 7.87
C MET A 128 -10.97 -5.94 7.94
N MET A 129 -11.65 -5.96 6.79
CA MET A 129 -13.11 -5.86 6.70
C MET A 129 -13.80 -7.11 7.24
N ASN A 130 -13.28 -8.30 6.94
CA ASN A 130 -13.77 -9.57 7.49
C ASN A 130 -13.58 -9.62 9.00
N ASN A 131 -12.38 -9.28 9.49
CA ASN A 131 -12.10 -9.21 10.92
C ASN A 131 -13.01 -8.20 11.65
N TRP A 132 -13.37 -7.09 11.01
CA TRP A 132 -14.30 -6.11 11.57
C TRP A 132 -15.73 -6.66 11.65
N LYS A 133 -16.21 -7.32 10.59
CA LYS A 133 -17.51 -8.00 10.57
C LYS A 133 -17.61 -9.08 11.65
N GLU A 134 -16.59 -9.92 11.78
CA GLU A 134 -16.54 -10.99 12.77
C GLU A 134 -16.55 -10.45 14.20
N ARG A 135 -15.78 -9.38 14.47
CA ARG A 135 -15.82 -8.70 15.78
C ARG A 135 -17.20 -8.12 16.09
N ASN A 136 -17.86 -7.49 15.11
CA ASN A 136 -19.20 -6.94 15.30
C ASN A 136 -20.25 -8.03 15.51
N ALA A 137 -20.18 -9.13 14.74
CA ALA A 137 -21.06 -10.27 14.90
C ALA A 137 -20.90 -10.89 16.29
N LYS A 138 -19.65 -11.09 16.74
CA LYS A 138 -19.34 -11.57 18.08
C LYS A 138 -19.86 -10.64 19.18
N MET A 139 -19.69 -9.32 19.03
CA MET A 139 -20.23 -8.33 19.97
C MET A 139 -21.76 -8.36 20.02
N PHE A 140 -22.42 -8.54 18.88
CA PHE A 140 -23.87 -8.67 18.81
C PHE A 140 -24.36 -9.99 19.44
N GLU A 141 -23.66 -11.09 19.18
CA GLU A 141 -23.96 -12.39 19.81
C GLU A 141 -23.73 -12.35 21.32
N GLU A 142 -22.67 -11.70 21.79
CA GLU A 142 -22.37 -11.49 23.21
C GLU A 142 -23.46 -10.64 23.89
N ALA A 143 -23.88 -9.54 23.25
CA ALA A 143 -25.01 -8.73 23.72
C ALA A 143 -26.34 -9.51 23.79
N ASN A 144 -26.52 -10.51 22.91
CA ASN A 144 -27.73 -11.32 22.83
C ASN A 144 -27.69 -12.63 23.65
N SER A 145 -26.55 -12.99 24.26
CA SER A 145 -26.34 -14.36 24.77
C SER A 145 -26.44 -14.53 26.28
N ALA A 146 -26.26 -13.53 27.15
CA ALA A 146 -26.09 -13.89 28.58
C ALA A 146 -26.69 -12.99 29.68
N TRP A 147 -27.26 -11.81 29.43
CA TRP A 147 -27.80 -11.01 30.56
C TRP A 147 -29.21 -10.44 30.38
N TYR A 148 -29.72 -10.27 29.16
CA TYR A 148 -31.04 -9.66 28.95
C TYR A 148 -32.20 -10.68 28.83
N LYS A 149 -31.91 -11.96 28.56
CA LYS A 149 -32.94 -12.99 28.36
C LYS A 149 -33.44 -13.66 29.65
N ASP A 150 -32.69 -13.53 30.74
CA ASP A 150 -33.18 -13.88 32.07
C ASP A 150 -33.85 -12.65 32.70
N ARG A 151 -34.99 -12.23 32.14
CA ARG A 151 -35.94 -11.44 32.93
C ARG A 151 -36.35 -12.32 34.11
N PRO A 152 -36.18 -11.89 35.37
CA PRO A 152 -36.80 -12.59 36.49
C PRO A 152 -38.29 -12.72 36.16
N LYS A 153 -38.82 -13.95 36.11
CA LYS A 153 -40.27 -14.15 36.08
C LYS A 153 -40.82 -13.68 37.44
N LEU A 154 -40.96 -12.37 37.63
CA LEU A 154 -41.78 -11.82 38.68
C LEU A 154 -43.22 -12.20 38.34
N ARG A 155 -43.70 -13.18 39.10
CA ARG A 155 -45.06 -13.44 39.59
C ARG A 155 -46.26 -13.11 38.67
N PRO A 156 -47.25 -14.02 38.55
CA PRO A 156 -48.50 -13.73 37.85
C PRO A 156 -49.35 -12.68 38.60
N SER A 157 -49.32 -11.42 38.16
CA SER A 157 -50.34 -10.37 38.36
C SER A 157 -49.88 -9.09 37.63
N GLU A 158 -50.82 -8.24 37.20
CA GLU A 158 -50.62 -6.88 36.65
C GLU A 158 -50.20 -6.77 35.17
N ASP A 159 -51.20 -6.93 34.30
CA ASP A 159 -51.18 -6.56 32.87
C ASP A 159 -51.70 -5.11 32.66
N ASP A 160 -51.79 -4.31 33.75
CA ASP A 160 -52.40 -2.96 33.77
C ASP A 160 -51.41 -1.83 34.19
N GLU A 161 -50.21 -2.12 34.72
CA GLU A 161 -49.28 -1.07 35.22
C GLU A 161 -48.30 -0.53 34.16
N ASP A 162 -48.01 -1.30 33.10
CA ASP A 162 -47.06 -0.86 32.04
C ASP A 162 -47.62 0.31 31.20
N ASP A 163 -48.96 0.47 31.16
CA ASP A 163 -49.63 1.55 30.44
C ASP A 163 -49.63 2.87 31.25
N ASP A 164 -49.73 2.79 32.58
CA ASP A 164 -49.64 3.95 33.47
C ASP A 164 -48.21 4.51 33.49
N ASP A 165 -47.21 3.63 33.54
CA ASP A 165 -45.79 3.98 33.50
C ASP A 165 -45.39 4.65 32.17
N ALA A 166 -46.00 4.21 31.07
CA ALA A 166 -45.83 4.82 29.75
C ALA A 166 -46.52 6.18 29.66
N GLN A 167 -47.71 6.31 30.25
CA GLN A 167 -48.45 7.58 30.31
C GLN A 167 -47.73 8.61 31.18
N GLU A 168 -47.16 8.22 32.32
CA GLU A 168 -46.38 9.13 33.17
C GLU A 168 -45.11 9.62 32.47
N LYS A 169 -44.42 8.74 31.74
CA LYS A 169 -43.24 9.10 30.92
C LYS A 169 -43.62 10.04 29.78
N ALA A 170 -44.78 9.84 29.14
CA ALA A 170 -45.28 10.75 28.11
C ALA A 170 -45.64 12.14 28.69
N ARG A 171 -46.28 12.18 29.87
CA ARG A 171 -46.59 13.42 30.58
C ARG A 171 -45.34 14.19 30.97
N ALA A 172 -44.34 13.51 31.54
CA ALA A 172 -43.07 14.10 31.91
C ALA A 172 -42.30 14.67 30.71
N TRP A 173 -42.45 14.02 29.54
CA TRP A 173 -41.87 14.52 28.31
C TRP A 173 -42.58 15.80 27.83
N ASP A 174 -43.90 15.86 27.93
CA ASP A 174 -44.69 17.05 27.57
C ASP A 174 -44.38 18.24 28.50
N ASP A 175 -44.34 18.00 29.81
CA ASP A 175 -43.92 19.00 30.80
C ASP A 175 -42.53 19.54 30.47
N TRP A 176 -41.57 18.67 30.14
CA TRP A 176 -40.22 19.09 29.75
C TRP A 176 -40.21 19.94 28.46
N LYS A 177 -41.08 19.65 27.49
CA LYS A 177 -41.21 20.45 26.26
C LYS A 177 -41.76 21.84 26.55
N ASP A 178 -42.69 21.95 27.50
CA ASP A 178 -43.25 23.22 27.94
C ASP A 178 -42.22 24.06 28.71
N TYR A 179 -41.40 23.43 29.55
CA TYR A 179 -40.26 24.10 30.21
C TYR A 179 -39.12 24.46 29.25
N ASN A 180 -39.05 23.84 28.06
CA ASN A 180 -38.01 24.08 27.04
C ASN A 180 -38.61 24.55 25.71
N PRO A 181 -39.21 25.76 25.66
CA PRO A 181 -39.78 26.29 24.44
C PRO A 181 -38.70 26.42 23.37
N ARG A 182 -38.96 25.86 22.18
CA ARG A 182 -38.03 25.93 21.03
C ARG A 182 -37.62 27.38 20.81
N GLY A 183 -36.32 27.67 20.93
CA GLY A 183 -35.76 29.01 20.73
C GLY A 183 -35.44 29.82 21.99
N ALA A 184 -35.33 29.20 23.18
CA ALA A 184 -34.82 29.86 24.39
C ALA A 184 -33.39 30.46 24.27
N GLY A 185 -32.69 30.21 23.16
CA GLY A 185 -31.33 30.74 22.89
C GLY A 185 -31.21 31.79 21.80
N ASN A 186 -32.25 32.17 21.03
CA ASN A 186 -32.07 33.03 19.85
C ASN A 186 -32.93 34.30 19.83
N LYS A 187 -33.39 34.79 20.99
CA LYS A 187 -34.27 35.98 21.10
C LYS A 187 -33.60 37.23 21.66
N LYS A 188 -32.29 37.20 21.96
CA LYS A 188 -31.58 38.31 22.63
C LYS A 188 -30.35 38.84 21.88
N LEU A 189 -30.24 38.59 20.57
CA LEU A 189 -29.05 39.00 19.79
C LEU A 189 -29.33 39.66 18.44
N THR A 190 -30.43 40.42 18.34
CA THR A 190 -30.51 41.55 17.39
C THR A 190 -31.24 42.73 18.02
N PRO A 191 -30.54 43.72 18.60
CA PRO A 191 -31.04 45.07 18.74
C PRO A 191 -31.01 45.77 17.37
N CYS A 192 -32.00 46.62 17.12
CA CYS A 192 -32.18 47.57 15.99
C CYS A 192 -33.26 47.18 14.97
N GLY A 193 -34.42 47.82 15.19
CA GLY A 193 -35.65 47.89 14.43
C GLY A 193 -36.67 48.58 15.31
#